data_AF-A0A7C5V9F6-F1
#
_entry.id   AF-A0A7C5V9F6-F1
#
_cell.length_a   1.000
_cell.length_b   1.000
_cell.length_c   1.000
_cell.angle_alpha   90.00
_cell.angle_beta   90.00
_cell.angle_gamma   90.00
#
_symmetry.space_group_name_H-M   'P 1'
#
loop_
_entity.id
_entity.type
_entity.pdbx_description
1 polymer ?
#
loop_
_entity_poly.entity_id
_entity_poly.type
_entity_poly.pdbx_seq_one_letter_code
_entity_poly.pdbx_strand_id
1 'polypeptide(L)'
;MFRLTREVRFAVNLAADEQLDHPTPSNSYGGYPTLTGFGQYFTVQVTIEGQPQPSTCYLRNIRDIDQAVRRKLIPAITASFALAVSGRGSTAGLFPPALFAVLHDALAPDRLHAITIWLTPFLSISQLASERPMTRLSQKFEFCASHRLHNPRLPDETNRRIYGKCNNPSGHGHNYELQVTLRGTPNDNGLLVDVPAFERIVKQCVIDRLDHTNLNIDVPEFRDVIPTVENIAMIIYRMLKGRFSGIGAELASVTVWETPKTWCEYSE
;
A
#
# COMPACT_ATOMS: atom_id res chain seq x y z
N MET A 1 17.44 11.18 -11.87
CA MET A 1 17.52 11.16 -10.40
C MET A 1 17.20 9.74 -9.97
N PHE A 2 18.05 9.15 -9.13
CA PHE A 2 17.88 7.77 -8.66
C PHE A 2 17.00 7.75 -7.41
N ARG A 3 16.27 6.64 -7.22
CA ARG A 3 15.53 6.33 -6.00
C ARG A 3 16.06 5.03 -5.42
N LEU A 4 16.39 5.04 -4.13
CA LEU A 4 16.81 3.87 -3.37
C LEU A 4 15.76 3.62 -2.28
N THR A 5 15.13 2.44 -2.32
CA THR A 5 14.20 1.99 -1.27
C THR A 5 14.87 0.93 -0.42
N ARG A 6 14.83 1.13 0.91
CA ARG A 6 15.29 0.16 1.89
C ARG A 6 14.13 -0.24 2.79
N GLU A 7 13.88 -1.55 2.86
CA GLU A 7 12.91 -2.15 3.76
C GLU A 7 13.57 -2.58 5.07
N VAL A 8 12.96 -2.18 6.19
CA VAL A 8 13.36 -2.54 7.55
C VAL A 8 12.17 -3.19 8.25
N ARG A 9 12.38 -4.38 8.76
CA ARG A 9 11.38 -5.19 9.47
C ARG A 9 11.68 -5.18 10.96
N PHE A 10 10.67 -5.02 11.79
CA PHE A 10 10.83 -5.04 13.24
C PHE A 10 9.52 -5.33 13.95
N ALA A 11 9.63 -5.71 15.22
CA ALA A 11 8.51 -5.86 16.13
C ALA A 11 8.53 -4.80 17.22
N VAL A 12 7.34 -4.46 17.70
CA VAL A 12 7.11 -3.74 18.96
C VAL A 12 6.50 -4.74 19.94
N ASN A 13 7.27 -5.08 20.97
CA ASN A 13 6.87 -6.02 22.01
C ASN A 13 6.00 -5.32 23.07
N LEU A 14 5.08 -6.07 23.70
CA LEU A 14 4.28 -5.57 24.82
C LEU A 14 5.09 -5.43 26.11
N ALA A 15 6.03 -6.34 26.33
CA ALA A 15 7.00 -6.26 27.41
C ALA A 15 8.24 -5.49 26.94
N ALA A 16 8.88 -4.78 27.87
CA ALA A 16 10.16 -4.15 27.60
C ALA A 16 11.22 -5.21 27.23
N ASP A 17 12.09 -4.87 26.28
CA ASP A 17 13.21 -5.68 25.84
C ASP A 17 14.41 -4.81 25.50
N GLU A 18 15.60 -5.41 25.57
CA GLU A 18 16.90 -4.71 25.40
C GLU A 18 17.50 -4.96 24.02
N GLN A 19 16.73 -5.46 23.04
CA GLN A 19 17.30 -5.83 21.75
C GLN A 19 17.93 -4.64 21.04
N LEU A 20 17.33 -3.45 21.11
CA LEU A 20 17.90 -2.25 20.49
C LEU A 20 19.22 -1.79 21.12
N ASP A 21 19.56 -2.26 22.32
CA ASP A 21 20.81 -1.92 23.00
C ASP A 21 22.00 -2.71 22.45
N HIS A 22 21.74 -3.84 21.78
CA HIS A 22 22.79 -4.60 21.10
C HIS A 22 23.19 -3.94 19.76
N PRO A 23 24.49 -3.91 19.43
CA PRO A 23 25.00 -3.15 18.28
C PRO A 23 24.64 -3.78 16.93
N THR A 24 24.35 -5.08 16.89
CA THR A 24 24.11 -5.84 15.66
C THR A 24 22.85 -6.67 15.76
N PRO A 25 22.02 -6.70 14.69
CA PRO A 25 20.82 -7.51 14.65
C PRO A 25 21.14 -9.00 14.66
N SER A 26 20.41 -9.77 15.47
CA SER A 26 20.54 -11.23 15.54
C SER A 26 19.98 -11.92 14.28
N ASN A 27 18.87 -11.42 13.74
CA ASN A 27 18.26 -11.88 12.49
C ASN A 27 17.62 -10.70 11.73
N SER A 28 18.35 -10.11 10.80
CA SER A 28 17.85 -8.97 10.01
C SER A 28 16.81 -9.35 8.95
N TYR A 29 16.67 -10.64 8.59
CA TYR A 29 15.68 -11.10 7.61
C TYR A 29 14.28 -11.20 8.24
N GLY A 30 14.20 -11.81 9.43
CA GLY A 30 12.94 -11.94 10.19
C GLY A 30 12.48 -10.61 10.79
N GLY A 31 13.41 -9.73 11.12
CA GLY A 31 13.15 -8.40 11.67
C GLY A 31 13.92 -8.17 12.97
N TYR A 32 14.26 -6.91 13.23
CA TYR A 32 15.03 -6.54 14.41
C TYR A 32 14.59 -5.17 14.96
N PRO A 33 14.04 -5.10 16.20
CA PRO A 33 13.82 -6.21 17.15
C PRO A 33 12.89 -7.31 16.66
N THR A 34 13.05 -8.54 17.17
CA THR A 34 12.10 -9.64 16.92
C THR A 34 11.01 -9.67 18.00
N LEU A 35 9.91 -10.36 17.70
CA LEU A 35 8.88 -10.67 18.69
C LEU A 35 9.44 -11.60 19.78
N THR A 36 9.17 -11.27 21.03
CA THR A 36 9.47 -12.11 22.22
C THR A 36 8.22 -12.83 22.75
N GLY A 37 7.05 -12.54 22.17
CA GLY A 37 5.74 -13.08 22.55
C GLY A 37 4.64 -12.41 21.72
N PHE A 38 3.57 -11.95 22.38
CA PHE A 38 2.57 -11.09 21.73
C PHE A 38 3.08 -9.66 21.54
N GLY A 39 2.81 -9.10 20.36
CA GLY A 39 3.24 -7.75 19.98
C GLY A 39 2.76 -7.42 18.57
N GLN A 40 3.25 -6.31 18.03
CA GLN A 40 2.92 -5.86 16.68
C GLN A 40 4.15 -5.94 15.78
N TYR A 41 3.99 -6.55 14.61
CA TYR A 41 5.02 -6.58 13.58
C TYR A 41 4.81 -5.43 12.59
N PHE A 42 5.90 -4.79 12.17
CA PHE A 42 5.88 -3.73 11.18
C PHE A 42 6.92 -3.98 10.10
N THR A 43 6.59 -3.52 8.89
CA THR A 43 7.57 -3.34 7.82
C THR A 43 7.58 -1.88 7.41
N VAL A 44 8.75 -1.25 7.42
CA VAL A 44 8.92 0.13 6.98
C VAL A 44 9.80 0.16 5.74
N GLN A 45 9.29 0.79 4.69
CA GLN A 45 10.05 1.10 3.50
C GLN A 45 10.40 2.59 3.52
N VAL A 46 11.69 2.89 3.44
CA VAL A 46 12.23 4.25 3.34
C VAL A 46 12.79 4.42 1.94
N THR A 47 12.25 5.37 1.19
CA THR A 47 12.75 5.72 -0.13
C THR A 47 13.43 7.08 -0.08
N ILE A 48 14.71 7.11 -0.43
CA ILE A 48 15.46 8.35 -0.63
C ILE A 48 15.73 8.55 -2.11
N GLU A 49 15.94 9.80 -2.50
CA GLU A 49 16.24 10.17 -3.88
C GLU A 49 17.43 11.11 -3.98
N GLY A 50 18.24 10.92 -5.02
CA GLY A 50 19.49 11.65 -5.18
C GLY A 50 20.31 11.18 -6.39
N GLN A 51 21.60 11.51 -6.37
CA GLN A 51 22.57 11.03 -7.35
C GLN A 51 23.62 10.20 -6.60
N PRO A 52 24.03 9.03 -7.13
CA PRO A 52 25.15 8.28 -6.59
C PRO A 52 26.42 9.12 -6.54
N GLN A 53 27.17 9.00 -5.45
CA GLN A 53 28.48 9.65 -5.34
C GLN A 53 29.46 9.01 -6.34
N PRO A 54 30.21 9.79 -7.13
CA PRO A 54 31.08 9.23 -8.18
C PRO A 54 32.15 8.25 -7.69
N SER A 55 32.64 8.42 -6.45
CA SER A 55 33.72 7.60 -5.89
C SER A 55 33.23 6.26 -5.31
N THR A 56 32.03 6.24 -4.74
CA THR A 56 31.48 5.04 -4.06
C THR A 56 30.42 4.33 -4.90
N CYS A 57 29.88 5.01 -5.92
CA CYS A 57 28.72 4.59 -6.71
C CYS A 57 27.45 4.34 -5.87
N TYR A 58 27.46 4.67 -4.57
CA TYR A 58 26.28 4.61 -3.72
C TYR A 58 25.54 5.93 -3.74
N LEU A 59 24.22 5.86 -3.77
CA LEU A 59 23.38 6.98 -3.35
C LEU A 59 23.56 7.20 -1.84
N ARG A 60 23.39 6.14 -1.05
CA ARG A 60 23.72 6.07 0.38
C ARG A 60 23.97 4.62 0.80
N ASN A 61 24.77 4.42 1.84
CA ASN A 61 24.91 3.11 2.46
C ASN A 61 23.60 2.73 3.16
N ILE A 62 23.01 1.59 2.81
CA ILE A 62 21.74 1.13 3.40
C ILE A 62 21.81 0.96 4.93
N ARG A 63 23.01 0.77 5.51
CA ARG A 63 23.20 0.69 6.97
C ARG A 63 22.85 2.01 7.67
N ASP A 64 23.02 3.14 7.00
CA ASP A 64 22.65 4.45 7.54
C ASP A 64 21.13 4.58 7.66
N ILE A 65 20.40 4.02 6.67
CA ILE A 65 18.93 3.95 6.69
C ILE A 65 18.46 3.00 7.80
N ASP A 66 19.06 1.81 7.90
CA ASP A 66 18.76 0.84 8.96
C ASP A 66 18.98 1.47 10.35
N GLN A 67 20.06 2.24 10.53
CA GLN A 67 20.38 2.92 11.79
C GLN A 67 19.43 4.08 12.10
N ALA A 68 19.06 4.88 11.10
CA ALA A 68 18.07 5.96 11.27
C ALA A 68 16.72 5.38 11.70
N VAL A 69 16.27 4.30 11.05
CA VAL A 69 15.05 3.60 11.45
C VAL A 69 15.16 3.07 12.88
N ARG A 70 16.22 2.32 13.21
CA ARG A 70 16.35 1.71 14.54
C ARG A 70 16.50 2.71 15.68
N ARG A 71 17.23 3.82 15.47
CA ARG A 71 17.54 4.79 16.54
C ARG A 71 16.50 5.89 16.69
N LYS A 72 15.72 6.17 15.64
CA LYS A 72 14.78 7.30 15.63
C LYS A 72 13.35 6.86 15.40
N LEU A 73 13.11 6.03 14.40
CA LEU A 73 11.75 5.63 14.02
C LEU A 73 11.16 4.59 14.98
N ILE A 74 11.89 3.49 15.25
CA ILE A 74 11.37 2.42 16.12
C ILE A 74 11.02 2.96 17.51
N PRO A 75 11.86 3.77 18.20
CA PRO A 75 11.49 4.35 19.49
C PRO A 75 10.24 5.24 19.44
N ALA A 76 10.08 6.04 18.37
CA ALA A 76 8.89 6.88 18.18
C ALA A 76 7.61 6.04 18.00
N ILE A 77 7.69 4.97 17.21
CA ILE A 77 6.58 4.02 17.01
C ILE A 77 6.27 3.28 18.31
N THR A 78 7.28 2.75 19.01
CA THR A 78 7.13 2.03 20.28
C THR A 78 6.47 2.91 21.35
N ALA A 79 6.93 4.15 21.52
CA ALA A 79 6.35 5.07 22.49
C ALA A 79 4.87 5.36 22.20
N SER A 80 4.54 5.57 20.91
CA SER A 80 3.17 5.90 20.51
C SER A 80 2.24 4.67 20.56
N PHE A 81 2.77 3.48 20.27
CA PHE A 81 2.06 2.21 20.46
C PHE A 81 1.74 1.95 21.93
N ALA A 82 2.70 2.19 22.84
CA ALA A 82 2.48 2.05 24.27
C ALA A 82 1.39 2.99 24.80
N LEU A 83 1.36 4.24 24.32
CA LEU A 83 0.28 5.20 24.64
C LEU A 83 -1.08 4.67 24.17
N ALA A 84 -1.17 4.19 22.92
CA ALA A 84 -2.39 3.63 22.35
C ALA A 84 -2.95 2.46 23.18
N VAL A 85 -2.08 1.50 23.54
CA VAL A 85 -2.47 0.30 24.30
C VAL A 85 -2.88 0.64 25.74
N SER A 86 -2.26 1.66 26.34
CA SER A 86 -2.60 2.09 27.70
C SER A 86 -3.93 2.85 27.82
N GLY A 87 -4.58 3.18 26.70
CA GLY A 87 -5.78 4.02 26.66
C GLY A 87 -5.54 5.47 27.11
N ARG A 88 -4.27 5.89 27.21
CA ARG A 88 -3.86 7.22 27.65
C ARG A 88 -3.15 7.95 26.50
N GLY A 89 -3.82 8.93 25.90
CA GLY A 89 -3.17 9.94 25.06
C GLY A 89 -3.47 9.85 23.56
N SER A 90 -3.02 10.89 22.85
CA SER A 90 -3.10 10.98 21.39
C SER A 90 -2.03 10.12 20.74
N THR A 91 -2.40 9.42 19.68
CA THR A 91 -1.51 8.63 18.83
C THR A 91 -0.72 9.48 17.83
N ALA A 92 -0.74 10.82 17.96
CA ALA A 92 -0.06 11.84 17.12
C ALA A 92 1.35 11.45 16.61
N GLY A 93 2.13 10.70 17.40
CA GLY A 93 3.47 10.25 17.06
C GLY A 93 3.56 9.06 16.09
N LEU A 94 2.47 8.32 15.84
CA LEU A 94 2.44 7.19 14.88
C LEU A 94 2.30 7.65 13.42
N PHE A 95 2.18 8.95 13.17
CA PHE A 95 1.72 9.41 11.87
C PHE A 95 2.83 9.66 10.88
N PRO A 96 2.60 9.33 9.60
CA PRO A 96 3.57 9.57 8.56
C PRO A 96 4.14 10.98 8.54
N PRO A 97 3.40 12.08 8.81
CA PRO A 97 4.02 13.41 8.78
C PRO A 97 5.10 13.59 9.83
N ALA A 98 4.85 13.13 11.06
CA ALA A 98 5.80 13.18 12.16
C ALA A 98 6.97 12.22 11.92
N LEU A 99 6.68 10.99 11.50
CA LEU A 99 7.70 9.97 11.23
C LEU A 99 8.57 10.31 10.03
N PHE A 100 7.98 10.92 9.00
CA PHE A 100 8.70 11.47 7.86
C PHE A 100 9.62 12.59 8.34
N ALA A 101 9.15 13.54 9.16
CA ALA A 101 10.01 14.60 9.70
C ALA A 101 11.21 14.02 10.48
N VAL A 102 10.97 13.04 11.37
CA VAL A 102 12.02 12.34 12.12
C VAL A 102 13.08 11.71 11.20
N LEU A 103 12.65 11.03 10.14
CA LEU A 103 13.58 10.41 9.19
C LEU A 103 14.23 11.43 8.26
N HIS A 104 13.54 12.49 7.88
CA HIS A 104 14.07 13.54 7.01
C HIS A 104 15.31 14.17 7.65
N ASP A 105 15.22 14.53 8.92
CA ASP A 105 16.34 15.11 9.66
C ASP A 105 17.49 14.11 9.85
N ALA A 106 17.15 12.85 10.16
CA ALA A 106 18.14 11.79 10.35
C ALA A 106 18.87 11.40 9.06
N LEU A 107 18.24 11.61 7.91
CA LEU A 107 18.75 11.25 6.59
C LEU A 107 19.25 12.47 5.80
N ALA A 108 19.34 13.66 6.39
CA ALA A 108 20.02 14.77 5.74
C ALA A 108 21.48 14.40 5.35
N PRO A 109 22.01 14.92 4.23
CA PRO A 109 21.39 15.86 3.28
C PRO A 109 20.56 15.18 2.17
N ASP A 110 20.40 13.85 2.17
CA ASP A 110 19.63 13.17 1.12
C ASP A 110 18.15 13.55 1.18
N ARG A 111 17.51 13.63 0.01
CA ARG A 111 16.08 13.94 -0.05
C ARG A 111 15.28 12.68 0.26
N LEU A 112 14.64 12.64 1.42
CA LEU A 112 13.62 11.64 1.72
C LEU A 112 12.45 11.81 0.74
N HIS A 113 12.19 10.77 -0.06
CA HIS A 113 11.16 10.74 -1.09
C HIS A 113 9.83 10.21 -0.57
N ALA A 114 9.87 9.09 0.17
CA ALA A 114 8.70 8.44 0.72
C ALA A 114 9.02 7.63 1.97
N ILE A 115 8.03 7.51 2.85
CA ILE A 115 7.98 6.51 3.91
C ILE A 115 6.69 5.70 3.72
N THR A 116 6.77 4.37 3.77
CA THR A 116 5.62 3.47 3.81
C THR A 116 5.75 2.55 5.02
N ILE A 117 4.70 2.48 5.82
CA ILE A 117 4.62 1.65 7.02
C ILE A 117 3.50 0.64 6.79
N TRP A 118 3.86 -0.63 6.70
CA TRP A 118 2.92 -1.74 6.64
C TRP A 118 2.56 -2.14 8.07
N LEU A 119 1.29 -1.96 8.40
CA LEU A 119 0.68 -2.35 9.68
C LEU A 119 0.32 -3.85 9.66
N THR A 120 -0.04 -4.34 8.48
CA THR A 120 -0.23 -5.75 8.17
C THR A 120 0.30 -5.99 6.74
N PRO A 121 0.38 -7.24 6.24
CA PRO A 121 0.68 -7.48 4.83
C PRO A 121 -0.31 -6.84 3.84
N PHE A 122 -1.48 -6.38 4.32
CA PHE A 122 -2.59 -5.91 3.50
C PHE A 122 -2.99 -4.47 3.79
N LEU A 123 -2.42 -3.82 4.81
CA LEU A 123 -2.74 -2.46 5.20
C LEU A 123 -1.45 -1.67 5.41
N SER A 124 -1.31 -0.58 4.67
CA SER A 124 -0.17 0.33 4.81
C SER A 124 -0.59 1.79 4.85
N ILE A 125 0.24 2.57 5.54
CA ILE A 125 0.15 4.02 5.57
C ILE A 125 1.45 4.57 4.99
N SER A 126 1.35 5.52 4.07
CA SER A 126 2.53 6.14 3.47
C SER A 126 2.43 7.65 3.39
N GLN A 127 3.58 8.29 3.21
CA GLN A 127 3.64 9.70 2.85
C GLN A 127 4.73 9.94 1.83
N LEU A 128 4.36 10.69 0.80
CA LEU A 128 5.25 11.13 -0.27
C LEU A 128 5.70 12.57 0.01
N ALA A 129 6.97 12.87 -0.28
CA ALA A 129 7.53 14.21 -0.13
C ALA A 129 6.74 15.26 -0.92
N SER A 130 6.29 14.90 -2.13
CA SER A 130 5.55 15.75 -3.06
C SER A 130 4.12 16.05 -2.63
N GLU A 131 3.58 15.32 -1.66
CA GLU A 131 2.18 15.42 -1.25
C GLU A 131 2.01 15.90 0.18
N ARG A 132 3.10 16.27 0.87
CA ARG A 132 3.01 16.75 2.24
C ARG A 132 2.05 17.96 2.34
N PRO A 133 1.21 18.02 3.38
CA PRO A 133 1.14 17.13 4.54
C PRO A 133 0.22 15.89 4.38
N MET A 134 -0.25 15.57 3.17
CA MET A 134 -1.18 14.45 2.93
C MET A 134 -0.57 13.09 3.20
N THR A 135 -1.34 12.25 3.89
CA THR A 135 -1.06 10.84 4.13
C THR A 135 -1.86 9.98 3.15
N ARG A 136 -1.28 8.85 2.74
CA ARG A 136 -1.93 7.80 1.98
C ARG A 136 -2.23 6.59 2.85
N LEU A 137 -3.41 6.00 2.69
CA LEU A 137 -3.82 4.74 3.30
C LEU A 137 -4.14 3.75 2.19
N SER A 138 -3.42 2.63 2.13
CA SER A 138 -3.62 1.59 1.12
C SER A 138 -4.05 0.31 1.79
N GLN A 139 -5.14 -0.29 1.30
CA GLN A 139 -5.62 -1.58 1.76
C GLN A 139 -5.90 -2.54 0.61
N LYS A 140 -5.54 -3.81 0.81
CA LYS A 140 -5.78 -4.90 -0.12
C LYS A 140 -7.07 -5.65 0.20
N PHE A 141 -7.75 -6.07 -0.86
CA PHE A 141 -8.98 -6.84 -0.91
C PHE A 141 -8.83 -7.92 -2.00
N GLU A 142 -9.76 -8.87 -2.04
CA GLU A 142 -9.81 -9.89 -3.08
C GLU A 142 -11.23 -10.06 -3.61
N PHE A 143 -11.35 -10.50 -4.87
CA PHE A 143 -12.60 -10.99 -5.45
C PHE A 143 -12.30 -12.00 -6.56
N CYS A 144 -13.17 -12.99 -6.72
CA CYS A 144 -13.07 -14.01 -7.76
C CYS A 144 -14.05 -13.67 -8.88
N ALA A 145 -13.59 -13.57 -10.13
CA ALA A 145 -14.50 -13.34 -11.24
C ALA A 145 -14.05 -14.06 -12.52
N SER A 146 -15.03 -14.39 -13.36
CA SER A 146 -14.80 -14.92 -14.70
C SER A 146 -15.03 -13.86 -15.77
N HIS A 147 -14.34 -14.00 -16.89
CA HIS A 147 -14.48 -13.10 -18.04
C HIS A 147 -13.95 -13.70 -19.35
N ARG A 148 -14.22 -12.96 -20.43
CA ARG A 148 -13.73 -13.19 -21.77
C ARG A 148 -13.32 -11.86 -22.38
N LEU A 149 -12.12 -11.83 -22.97
CA LEU A 149 -11.66 -10.69 -23.75
C LEU A 149 -12.12 -10.88 -25.20
N HIS A 150 -13.16 -10.18 -25.62
CA HIS A 150 -13.70 -10.26 -26.98
C HIS A 150 -14.28 -8.91 -27.42
N ASN A 151 -13.88 -8.46 -28.60
CA ASN A 151 -14.45 -7.27 -29.23
C ASN A 151 -15.48 -7.69 -30.30
N PRO A 152 -16.78 -7.41 -30.10
CA PRO A 152 -17.83 -7.83 -31.04
C PRO A 152 -17.76 -7.12 -32.40
N ARG A 153 -16.94 -6.05 -32.52
CA ARG A 153 -16.74 -5.32 -33.78
C ARG A 153 -15.59 -5.86 -34.63
N LEU A 154 -14.87 -6.88 -34.15
CA LEU A 154 -13.75 -7.50 -34.86
C LEU A 154 -14.11 -8.91 -35.33
N PRO A 155 -13.59 -9.36 -36.48
CA PRO A 155 -13.72 -10.76 -36.90
C PRO A 155 -13.15 -11.73 -35.85
N ASP A 156 -13.73 -12.93 -35.76
CA ASP A 156 -13.32 -13.96 -34.78
C ASP A 156 -11.83 -14.31 -34.86
N GLU A 157 -11.28 -14.43 -36.07
CA GLU A 157 -9.84 -14.69 -36.26
C GLU A 157 -8.98 -13.57 -35.69
N THR A 158 -9.42 -12.31 -35.85
CA THR A 158 -8.71 -11.15 -35.30
C THR A 158 -8.79 -11.14 -33.78
N ASN A 159 -9.95 -11.45 -33.21
CA ASN A 159 -10.13 -11.62 -31.76
C ASN A 159 -9.20 -12.70 -31.20
N ARG A 160 -9.15 -13.88 -31.81
CA ARG A 160 -8.26 -14.98 -31.40
C ARG A 160 -6.79 -14.60 -31.51
N ARG A 161 -6.41 -13.86 -32.55
CA ARG A 161 -5.02 -13.38 -32.72
C ARG A 161 -4.62 -12.36 -31.65
N ILE A 162 -5.50 -11.42 -31.31
CA ILE A 162 -5.21 -10.35 -30.33
C ILE A 162 -5.24 -10.89 -28.91
N TYR A 163 -6.32 -11.58 -28.52
CA TYR A 163 -6.57 -11.96 -27.13
C TYR A 163 -6.12 -13.39 -26.81
N GLY A 164 -5.77 -14.21 -27.81
CA GLY A 164 -5.26 -15.56 -27.61
C GLY A 164 -6.16 -16.43 -26.74
N LYS A 165 -5.57 -17.05 -25.71
CA LYS A 165 -6.29 -17.90 -24.75
C LYS A 165 -7.38 -17.16 -23.99
N CYS A 166 -7.24 -15.84 -23.79
CA CYS A 166 -8.23 -15.02 -23.10
C CYS A 166 -9.52 -14.80 -23.91
N ASN A 167 -9.52 -15.16 -25.21
CA ASN A 167 -10.71 -15.13 -26.07
C ASN A 167 -11.57 -16.40 -26.00
N ASN A 168 -11.21 -17.39 -25.17
CA ASN A 168 -11.95 -18.66 -25.04
C ASN A 168 -13.48 -18.40 -25.00
N PRO A 169 -14.29 -19.02 -25.89
CA PRO A 169 -15.73 -18.76 -25.93
C PRO A 169 -16.45 -19.00 -24.59
N SER A 170 -15.97 -19.98 -23.80
CA SER A 170 -16.50 -20.26 -22.45
C SER A 170 -15.88 -19.39 -21.36
N GLY A 171 -15.02 -18.43 -21.71
CA GLY A 171 -14.32 -17.57 -20.76
C GLY A 171 -13.19 -18.28 -20.00
N HIS A 172 -12.68 -17.58 -18.99
CA HIS A 172 -11.75 -18.05 -17.96
C HIS A 172 -11.98 -17.18 -16.71
N GLY A 173 -11.23 -17.38 -15.63
CA GLY A 173 -11.38 -16.54 -14.44
C GLY A 173 -10.10 -16.41 -13.64
N HIS A 174 -10.13 -15.50 -12.67
CA HIS A 174 -9.00 -15.17 -11.82
C HIS A 174 -9.46 -14.87 -10.39
N ASN A 175 -8.53 -15.07 -9.47
CA ASN A 175 -8.62 -14.54 -8.11
C ASN A 175 -7.91 -13.19 -8.13
N TYR A 176 -8.67 -12.12 -8.32
CA TYR A 176 -8.12 -10.78 -8.41
C TYR A 176 -7.73 -10.27 -7.02
N GLU A 177 -6.53 -9.68 -6.92
CA GLU A 177 -6.18 -8.84 -5.77
C GLU A 177 -6.46 -7.38 -6.14
N LEU A 178 -7.09 -6.64 -5.23
CA LEU A 178 -7.44 -5.24 -5.37
C LEU A 178 -6.77 -4.43 -4.27
N GLN A 179 -5.95 -3.44 -4.61
CA GLN A 179 -5.49 -2.43 -3.66
C GLN A 179 -6.21 -1.11 -3.92
N VAL A 180 -6.85 -0.57 -2.90
CA VAL A 180 -7.43 0.77 -2.94
C VAL A 180 -6.55 1.69 -2.10
N THR A 181 -6.12 2.81 -2.68
CA THR A 181 -5.31 3.82 -1.98
C THR A 181 -6.12 5.09 -1.82
N LEU A 182 -6.35 5.50 -0.58
CA LEU A 182 -6.89 6.80 -0.21
C LEU A 182 -5.77 7.80 0.06
N ARG A 183 -6.05 9.09 -0.07
CA ARG A 183 -5.20 10.18 0.40
C ARG A 183 -6.02 11.25 1.12
N GLY A 184 -5.38 11.97 2.04
CA GLY A 184 -5.96 13.14 2.69
C GLY A 184 -5.12 13.61 3.87
N THR A 185 -5.63 14.57 4.62
CA THR A 185 -4.95 15.09 5.81
C THR A 185 -5.45 14.32 7.04
N PRO A 186 -4.56 13.69 7.81
CA PRO A 186 -4.94 13.04 9.07
C PRO A 186 -5.57 14.02 10.06
N ASN A 187 -6.48 13.55 10.91
CA ASN A 187 -7.04 14.35 12.01
C ASN A 187 -6.04 14.55 13.16
N ASP A 188 -6.44 15.19 14.27
CA ASP A 188 -5.56 15.42 15.43
C ASP A 188 -5.16 14.12 16.17
N ASN A 189 -5.95 13.05 15.95
CA ASN A 189 -5.63 11.69 16.38
C ASN A 189 -4.90 10.91 15.27
N GLY A 190 -4.44 11.61 14.22
CA GLY A 190 -3.84 11.20 12.95
C GLY A 190 -4.35 9.97 12.24
N LEU A 191 -5.62 9.65 12.47
CA LEU A 191 -6.34 8.76 11.57
C LEU A 191 -6.69 9.56 10.31
N LEU A 192 -6.38 8.99 9.14
CA LEU A 192 -6.89 9.51 7.87
C LEU A 192 -8.39 9.24 7.78
N VAL A 193 -8.78 7.97 7.97
CA VAL A 193 -10.17 7.51 7.99
C VAL A 193 -10.33 6.39 9.02
N ASP A 194 -11.57 6.14 9.42
CA ASP A 194 -11.95 4.88 10.08
C ASP A 194 -11.83 3.72 9.08
N VAL A 195 -10.91 2.78 9.33
CA VAL A 195 -10.62 1.66 8.42
C VAL A 195 -11.88 0.78 8.17
N PRO A 196 -12.65 0.39 9.19
CA PRO A 196 -13.95 -0.26 8.99
C PRO A 196 -14.93 0.51 8.09
N ALA A 197 -14.95 1.84 8.12
CA ALA A 197 -15.78 2.64 7.20
C ALA A 197 -15.25 2.56 5.76
N PHE A 198 -13.93 2.63 5.58
CA PHE A 198 -13.27 2.43 4.29
C PHE A 198 -13.59 1.05 3.71
N GLU A 199 -13.42 -0.02 4.49
CA GLU A 199 -13.72 -1.40 4.10
C GLU A 199 -15.18 -1.57 3.68
N ARG A 200 -16.13 -1.02 4.45
CA ARG A 200 -17.56 -1.08 4.12
C ARG A 200 -17.87 -0.44 2.78
N ILE A 201 -17.27 0.71 2.48
CA ILE A 201 -17.46 1.39 1.20
C ILE A 201 -16.92 0.54 0.05
N VAL A 202 -15.69 0.00 0.17
CA VAL A 202 -15.11 -0.86 -0.87
C VAL A 202 -15.93 -2.13 -1.06
N LYS A 203 -16.36 -2.76 0.04
CA LYS A 203 -17.21 -3.95 0.01
C LYS A 203 -18.51 -3.69 -0.76
N GLN A 204 -19.25 -2.66 -0.36
CA GLN A 204 -20.55 -2.33 -0.96
C GLN A 204 -20.43 -1.88 -2.42
N CYS A 205 -19.41 -1.09 -2.74
CA CYS A 205 -19.27 -0.51 -4.08
C CYS A 205 -18.62 -1.48 -5.06
N VAL A 206 -17.81 -2.44 -4.60
CA VAL A 206 -16.95 -3.26 -5.46
C VAL A 206 -17.12 -4.73 -5.17
N ILE A 207 -16.75 -5.20 -3.97
CA ILE A 207 -16.67 -6.64 -3.69
C ILE A 207 -18.02 -7.32 -3.87
N ASP A 208 -19.10 -6.76 -3.30
CA ASP A 208 -20.45 -7.31 -3.40
C ASP A 208 -21.01 -7.32 -4.83
N ARG A 209 -20.37 -6.59 -5.75
CA ARG A 209 -20.81 -6.45 -7.14
C ARG A 209 -19.97 -7.27 -8.12
N LEU A 210 -18.73 -7.60 -7.77
CA LEU A 210 -17.79 -8.28 -8.65
C LEU A 210 -17.46 -9.70 -8.20
N ASP A 211 -17.51 -9.98 -6.89
CA ASP A 211 -17.13 -11.28 -6.37
C ASP A 211 -18.11 -12.39 -6.79
N HIS A 212 -17.55 -13.53 -7.19
CA HIS A 212 -18.26 -14.68 -7.73
C HIS A 212 -19.19 -14.37 -8.92
N THR A 213 -18.78 -13.46 -9.80
CA THR A 213 -19.54 -13.06 -11.01
C THR A 213 -18.84 -13.41 -12.33
N ASN A 214 -19.58 -13.34 -13.42
CA ASN A 214 -19.03 -13.16 -14.76
C ASN A 214 -19.05 -11.67 -15.13
N LEU A 215 -17.88 -11.05 -15.28
CA LEU A 215 -17.75 -9.62 -15.54
C LEU A 215 -18.51 -9.20 -16.81
N ASN A 216 -18.48 -10.00 -17.87
CA ASN A 216 -19.13 -9.65 -19.13
C ASN A 216 -20.66 -9.69 -19.06
N ILE A 217 -21.23 -10.49 -18.17
CA ILE A 217 -22.66 -10.82 -18.15
C ILE A 217 -23.37 -10.13 -16.97
N ASP A 218 -22.79 -10.24 -15.78
CA ASP A 218 -23.46 -9.92 -14.53
C ASP A 218 -23.19 -8.47 -14.07
N VAL A 219 -22.14 -7.83 -14.60
CA VAL A 219 -21.68 -6.51 -14.16
C VAL A 219 -21.99 -5.45 -15.22
N PRO A 220 -22.97 -4.55 -14.98
CA PRO A 220 -23.44 -3.59 -15.98
C PRO A 220 -22.35 -2.69 -16.57
N GLU A 221 -21.34 -2.31 -15.77
CA GLU A 221 -20.22 -1.47 -16.18
C GLU A 221 -19.36 -2.09 -17.30
N PHE A 222 -19.41 -3.40 -17.48
CA PHE A 222 -18.66 -4.12 -18.53
C PHE A 222 -19.50 -4.50 -19.74
N ARG A 223 -20.78 -4.09 -19.81
CA ARG A 223 -21.68 -4.44 -20.94
C ARG A 223 -21.09 -4.05 -22.30
N ASP A 224 -20.49 -2.86 -22.38
CA ASP A 224 -19.88 -2.31 -23.60
C ASP A 224 -18.36 -2.13 -23.48
N VAL A 225 -17.76 -2.70 -22.43
CA VAL A 225 -16.33 -2.55 -22.11
C VAL A 225 -15.68 -3.92 -21.96
N ILE A 226 -14.61 -4.16 -22.72
CA ILE A 226 -13.87 -5.41 -22.64
C ILE A 226 -13.14 -5.46 -21.28
N PRO A 227 -13.32 -6.51 -20.45
CA PRO A 227 -12.79 -6.56 -19.08
C PRO A 227 -11.29 -6.89 -19.05
N THR A 228 -10.46 -6.11 -19.74
CA THR A 228 -9.00 -6.20 -19.53
C THR A 228 -8.65 -5.70 -18.13
N VAL A 229 -7.50 -6.10 -17.58
CA VAL A 229 -7.07 -5.65 -16.24
C VAL A 229 -7.02 -4.13 -16.10
N GLU A 230 -6.68 -3.41 -17.18
CA GLU A 230 -6.69 -1.95 -17.24
C GLU A 230 -8.11 -1.37 -17.13
N ASN A 231 -9.06 -1.94 -17.89
CA ASN A 231 -10.45 -1.51 -17.82
C ASN A 231 -11.10 -1.87 -16.48
N ILE A 232 -10.73 -3.01 -15.88
CA ILE A 232 -11.18 -3.39 -14.54
C ILE A 232 -10.69 -2.37 -13.51
N ALA A 233 -9.40 -2.01 -13.50
CA ALA A 233 -8.86 -1.01 -12.58
C ALA A 233 -9.55 0.36 -12.75
N MET A 234 -9.76 0.81 -13.99
CA MET A 234 -10.47 2.06 -14.29
C MET A 234 -11.93 2.04 -13.83
N ILE A 235 -12.67 0.95 -14.10
CA ILE A 235 -14.07 0.82 -13.69
C ILE A 235 -14.19 0.82 -12.17
N ILE A 236 -13.35 0.05 -11.46
CA ILE A 236 -13.33 0.04 -9.99
C ILE A 236 -13.02 1.43 -9.44
N TYR A 237 -12.02 2.13 -10.01
CA TYR A 237 -11.74 3.52 -9.63
C TYR A 237 -12.97 4.42 -9.79
N ARG A 238 -13.69 4.32 -10.92
CA ARG A 238 -14.90 5.11 -11.16
C ARG A 238 -16.06 4.75 -10.23
N MET A 239 -16.21 3.47 -9.87
CA MET A 239 -17.22 3.03 -8.88
C MET A 239 -16.96 3.66 -7.50
N LEU A 240 -15.68 3.83 -7.15
CA LEU A 240 -15.22 4.37 -5.87
C LEU A 240 -15.02 5.90 -5.85
N LYS A 241 -14.89 6.54 -7.01
CA LYS A 241 -14.64 7.98 -7.12
C LYS A 241 -15.72 8.78 -6.40
N GLY A 242 -15.29 9.66 -5.50
CA GLY A 242 -16.17 10.50 -4.68
C GLY A 242 -16.87 9.80 -3.51
N ARG A 243 -16.76 8.47 -3.37
CA ARG A 243 -17.41 7.70 -2.29
C ARG A 243 -16.80 7.92 -0.90
N PHE A 244 -15.55 8.39 -0.85
CA PHE A 244 -14.82 8.60 0.41
C PHE A 244 -14.93 10.03 0.98
N SER A 245 -15.55 10.95 0.24
CA SER A 245 -15.70 12.36 0.67
C SER A 245 -16.42 12.47 2.01
N GLY A 246 -17.42 11.61 2.25
CA GLY A 246 -18.18 11.57 3.51
C GLY A 246 -17.40 11.09 4.73
N ILE A 247 -16.22 10.48 4.52
CA ILE A 247 -15.30 10.08 5.59
C ILE A 247 -14.01 10.92 5.61
N GLY A 248 -13.96 12.01 4.83
CA GLY A 248 -12.84 12.96 4.85
C GLY A 248 -11.61 12.56 4.05
N ALA A 249 -11.74 11.65 3.07
CA ALA A 249 -10.64 11.23 2.21
C ALA A 249 -10.99 11.25 0.72
N GLU A 250 -9.93 11.26 -0.09
CA GLU A 250 -10.01 11.18 -1.55
C GLU A 250 -9.43 9.85 -2.04
N LEU A 251 -10.01 9.32 -3.12
CA LEU A 251 -9.43 8.17 -3.81
C LEU A 251 -8.18 8.63 -4.57
N ALA A 252 -7.02 8.05 -4.24
CA ALA A 252 -5.76 8.37 -4.88
C ALA A 252 -5.45 7.44 -6.06
N SER A 253 -5.63 6.13 -5.88
CA SER A 253 -5.44 5.14 -6.94
C SER A 253 -6.15 3.82 -6.63
N VAL A 254 -6.33 3.02 -7.68
CA VAL A 254 -6.77 1.63 -7.62
C VAL A 254 -5.77 0.77 -8.38
N THR A 255 -5.30 -0.30 -7.77
CA THR A 255 -4.42 -1.29 -8.40
C THR A 255 -5.09 -2.64 -8.40
N VAL A 256 -5.13 -3.31 -9.54
CA VAL A 256 -5.74 -4.64 -9.71
C VAL A 256 -4.68 -5.59 -10.24
N TRP A 257 -4.44 -6.68 -9.52
CA TRP A 257 -3.64 -7.81 -9.99
C TRP A 257 -4.58 -8.87 -10.54
N GLU A 258 -4.46 -9.15 -11.83
CA GLU A 258 -5.10 -10.31 -12.45
C GLU A 258 -4.34 -11.60 -12.06
N THR A 259 -3.02 -11.49 -11.95
CA THR A 259 -2.14 -12.53 -11.41
C THR A 259 -1.01 -11.89 -10.61
N PRO A 260 -0.21 -12.65 -9.83
CA PRO A 260 0.95 -12.09 -9.14
C PRO A 260 2.00 -11.43 -10.06
N LYS A 261 1.93 -11.69 -11.38
CA LYS A 261 2.87 -11.16 -12.38
C LYS A 261 2.26 -10.10 -13.29
N THR A 262 0.96 -9.83 -13.17
CA THR A 262 0.23 -8.94 -14.09
C THR A 262 -0.74 -8.08 -13.31
N TRP A 263 -0.51 -6.77 -13.33
CA TRP A 263 -1.36 -5.80 -12.66
C TRP A 263 -1.44 -4.50 -13.44
N CYS A 264 -2.50 -3.74 -13.17
CA CYS A 264 -2.65 -2.37 -13.64
C CYS A 264 -2.99 -1.46 -12.45
N GLU A 265 -2.38 -0.28 -12.41
CA GLU A 265 -2.77 0.81 -11.53
C GLU A 265 -3.46 1.90 -12.35
N TYR A 266 -4.60 2.40 -11.85
CA TYR A 266 -5.33 3.52 -12.41
C TYR A 266 -5.49 4.64 -11.37
N SER A 267 -5.25 5.88 -11.80
CA SER A 267 -5.45 7.11 -11.04
C SER A 267 -5.83 8.26 -11.97
N GLU A 268 -6.57 9.25 -11.45
CA GLU A 268 -6.97 10.49 -12.13
C GLU A 268 -6.57 11.72 -11.28
#